data_AF-A0A9P7UKP7-F1
#
_entry.id   AF-A0A9P7UKP7-F1
#
_cell.length_a   1.000
_cell.length_b   1.000
_cell.length_c   1.000
_cell.angle_alpha   90.00
_cell.angle_beta   90.00
_cell.angle_gamma   90.00
#
_symmetry.space_group_name_H-M   'P 1'
#
loop_
_entity.id
_entity.type
_entity.pdbx_description
1 polymer ?
#
loop_
_entity_poly.entity_id
_entity_poly.type
_entity_poly.pdbx_seq_one_letter_code
_entity_poly.pdbx_strand_id
1 'polypeptide(L)'
;MTTHGRRIFVFSHPRTACHLFFHLLSTHPVFEIVEPFCCAAAYVVGTEPQEARSREEWMDLLSMSEEDASKITWQGRIDDLQKGVAEAELNGKRALTMDHPHYLIAVSELQRHNIDVPGRESRPTPVIVDRELDIGPSYSSFNLRMIPVDHPNPTLIPDRFFFSFTPIIMIRHPARVIPSYLRAFQSLGYDISHPDFPVQAECFRLERLVFDSFKSFEEARAVAEGRKPNTPIVIHGDKLVLMTGS
;
A
#
# COMPACT_ATOMS: atom_id res chain seq x y z
N MET A 1 28.39 13.12 -0.75
CA MET A 1 27.32 12.66 0.16
C MET A 1 26.04 12.54 -0.64
N THR A 2 25.74 11.35 -1.18
CA THR A 2 24.44 11.07 -1.79
C THR A 2 23.43 10.98 -0.66
N THR A 3 22.74 12.07 -0.36
CA THR A 3 21.60 12.05 0.54
C THR A 3 20.54 11.18 -0.12
N HIS A 4 20.41 9.93 0.33
CA HIS A 4 19.32 9.04 -0.06
C HIS A 4 18.01 9.82 0.04
N GLY A 5 17.36 10.03 -1.10
CA GLY A 5 16.06 10.68 -1.13
C GLY A 5 15.10 9.81 -0.35
N ARG A 6 14.47 10.34 0.72
CA ARG A 6 13.43 9.60 1.44
C ARG A 6 12.32 9.25 0.46
N ARG A 7 12.22 7.97 0.08
CA ARG A 7 11.10 7.39 -0.68
C ARG A 7 9.83 7.55 0.15
N ILE A 8 8.72 7.96 -0.45
CA ILE A 8 7.45 8.17 0.26
C ILE A 8 6.42 7.16 -0.23
N PHE A 9 5.80 6.46 0.72
CA PHE A 9 4.63 5.61 0.46
C PHE A 9 3.47 6.12 1.30
N VAL A 10 2.41 6.56 0.63
CA VAL A 10 1.15 6.94 1.30
C VAL A 10 0.28 5.68 1.43
N PHE A 11 0.15 5.17 2.64
CA PHE A 11 -0.81 4.11 2.95
C PHE A 11 -2.11 4.76 3.42
N SER A 12 -3.21 4.43 2.76
CA SER A 12 -4.48 5.08 3.04
C SER A 12 -5.66 4.14 2.99
N HIS A 13 -6.67 4.42 3.80
CA HIS A 13 -7.99 3.83 3.59
C HIS A 13 -8.73 4.63 2.49
N PRO A 14 -9.54 3.99 1.63
CA PRO A 14 -10.47 4.71 0.76
C PRO A 14 -11.23 5.81 1.51
N ARG A 15 -11.48 6.94 0.84
CA ARG A 15 -12.30 8.05 1.36
C ARG A 15 -11.71 8.81 2.56
N THR A 16 -10.41 8.68 2.83
CA THR A 16 -9.66 9.45 3.85
C THR A 16 -9.11 10.81 3.35
N ALA A 17 -9.56 11.28 2.18
CA ALA A 17 -8.96 12.41 1.46
C ALA A 17 -7.52 12.15 0.98
N CYS A 18 -7.14 10.88 0.81
CA CYS A 18 -5.82 10.48 0.32
C CYS A 18 -5.50 10.98 -1.08
N HIS A 19 -6.46 10.99 -2.03
CA HIS A 19 -6.23 11.56 -3.35
C HIS A 19 -5.92 13.06 -3.30
N LEU A 20 -6.62 13.83 -2.45
CA LEU A 20 -6.34 15.25 -2.25
C LEU A 20 -4.93 15.44 -1.68
N PHE A 21 -4.60 14.69 -0.62
CA PHE A 21 -3.28 14.74 -0.01
C PHE A 21 -2.16 14.40 -0.98
N PHE A 22 -2.32 13.30 -1.72
CA PHE A 22 -1.34 12.83 -2.69
C PHE A 22 -1.15 13.83 -3.82
N HIS A 23 -2.23 14.40 -4.33
CA HIS A 23 -2.17 15.44 -5.35
C HIS A 23 -1.39 16.66 -4.85
N LEU A 24 -1.69 17.16 -3.64
CA LEU A 24 -0.95 18.27 -3.04
C LEU A 24 0.54 17.96 -2.89
N LEU A 25 0.87 16.77 -2.38
CA LEU A 25 2.26 16.35 -2.21
C LEU A 25 2.98 16.23 -3.56
N SER A 26 2.30 15.71 -4.58
CA SER A 26 2.86 15.53 -5.93
C SER A 26 3.20 16.83 -6.65
N THR A 27 2.64 17.97 -6.20
CA THR A 27 2.98 19.29 -6.77
C THR A 27 4.37 19.78 -6.37
N HIS A 28 4.96 19.21 -5.30
CA HIS A 28 6.27 19.63 -4.85
C HIS A 28 7.36 19.11 -5.80
N PRO A 29 8.27 19.97 -6.31
CA PRO A 29 9.21 19.62 -7.38
C PRO A 29 10.28 18.59 -7.01
N VAL A 30 10.29 18.10 -5.76
CA VAL A 30 11.24 17.10 -5.28
C VAL A 30 10.73 15.68 -5.53
N PHE A 31 9.41 15.52 -5.69
CA PHE A 31 8.79 14.21 -5.86
C PHE A 31 8.61 13.87 -7.34
N GLU A 32 8.67 12.59 -7.61
CA GLU A 32 8.24 11.97 -8.86
C GLU A 32 7.23 10.89 -8.52
N ILE A 33 6.08 10.92 -9.19
CA ILE A 33 5.01 9.96 -8.94
C ILE A 33 5.45 8.61 -9.50
N VAL A 34 5.48 7.60 -8.64
CA VAL A 34 5.69 6.20 -9.04
C VAL A 34 4.40 5.46 -8.85
N GLU A 35 3.76 5.10 -9.97
CA GLU A 35 2.56 4.28 -10.11
C GLU A 35 1.67 4.18 -8.84
N PRO A 36 0.72 5.11 -8.63
CA PRO A 36 -0.23 5.00 -7.54
C PRO A 36 -1.17 3.81 -7.77
N PHE A 37 -1.57 3.14 -6.70
CA PHE A 37 -2.38 1.92 -6.71
C PHE A 37 -1.72 0.78 -7.50
N CYS A 38 -0.40 0.67 -7.37
CA CYS A 38 0.43 -0.29 -8.09
C CYS A 38 -0.12 -1.73 -8.01
N CYS A 39 -0.66 -2.15 -6.88
CA CYS A 39 -1.11 -3.54 -6.70
C CYS A 39 -2.61 -3.75 -6.92
N ALA A 40 -3.41 -2.70 -7.08
CA ALA A 40 -4.87 -2.82 -7.19
C ALA A 40 -5.30 -3.74 -8.35
N ALA A 41 -4.65 -3.63 -9.52
CA ALA A 41 -4.95 -4.49 -10.66
C ALA A 41 -4.61 -5.97 -10.38
N ALA A 42 -3.47 -6.27 -9.77
CA ALA A 42 -3.09 -7.64 -9.40
C ALA A 42 -4.04 -8.22 -8.34
N TYR A 43 -4.54 -7.38 -7.44
CA TYR A 43 -5.51 -7.75 -6.41
C TYR A 43 -6.86 -8.19 -6.98
N VAL A 44 -7.36 -7.52 -8.02
CA VAL A 44 -8.71 -7.73 -8.56
C VAL A 44 -8.76 -8.66 -9.79
N VAL A 45 -7.83 -8.50 -10.75
CA VAL A 45 -7.83 -9.22 -12.04
C VAL A 45 -6.55 -10.01 -12.33
N GLY A 46 -5.56 -9.95 -11.44
CA GLY A 46 -4.30 -10.66 -11.64
C GLY A 46 -4.46 -12.17 -11.70
N THR A 47 -3.38 -12.87 -12.03
CA THR A 47 -3.34 -14.35 -12.07
C THR A 47 -3.62 -15.02 -10.72
N GLU A 48 -3.39 -14.29 -9.62
CA GLU A 48 -3.61 -14.74 -8.24
C GLU A 48 -4.45 -13.68 -7.49
N PRO A 49 -5.71 -13.46 -7.91
CA PRO A 49 -6.54 -12.40 -7.37
C PRO A 49 -6.80 -12.67 -5.89
N GLN A 50 -6.81 -11.61 -5.10
CA GLN A 50 -7.02 -11.72 -3.67
C GLN A 50 -8.45 -11.34 -3.29
N GLU A 51 -9.16 -10.53 -4.08
CA GLU A 51 -10.54 -10.09 -3.77
C GLU A 51 -11.55 -11.26 -3.69
N ALA A 52 -12.64 -11.05 -2.93
CA ALA A 52 -13.75 -11.98 -2.85
C ALA A 52 -14.56 -12.06 -4.15
N ARG A 53 -14.74 -10.93 -4.85
CA ARG A 53 -15.35 -10.90 -6.20
C ARG A 53 -14.56 -11.80 -7.15
N SER A 54 -15.24 -12.47 -8.07
CA SER A 54 -14.54 -13.31 -9.05
C SER A 54 -13.71 -12.46 -10.03
N ARG A 55 -12.66 -13.06 -10.58
CA ARG A 55 -11.80 -12.40 -11.56
C ARG A 55 -12.58 -12.07 -12.83
N GLU A 56 -13.47 -12.98 -13.22
CA GLU A 56 -14.32 -12.89 -14.40
C GLU A 56 -15.28 -11.70 -14.28
N GLU A 57 -15.94 -11.53 -13.13
CA GLU A 57 -16.82 -10.38 -12.87
C GLU A 57 -16.07 -9.04 -12.96
N TRP A 58 -14.81 -8.99 -12.50
CA TRP A 58 -13.98 -7.80 -12.65
C TRP A 58 -13.56 -7.55 -14.09
N MET A 59 -13.20 -8.59 -14.82
CA MET A 59 -12.84 -8.47 -16.23
C MET A 59 -14.02 -7.93 -17.03
N ASP A 60 -15.23 -8.42 -16.79
CA ASP A 60 -16.45 -7.90 -17.43
C ASP A 60 -16.67 -6.42 -17.08
N LEU A 61 -16.55 -6.06 -15.80
CA LEU A 61 -16.73 -4.68 -15.33
C LEU A 61 -15.70 -3.71 -15.91
N LEU A 62 -14.47 -4.17 -16.10
CA LEU A 62 -13.36 -3.40 -16.67
C LEU A 62 -13.29 -3.50 -18.21
N SER A 63 -14.15 -4.31 -18.83
CA SER A 63 -14.07 -4.65 -20.26
C SER A 63 -12.67 -5.16 -20.67
N MET A 64 -12.07 -6.00 -19.82
CA MET A 64 -10.71 -6.51 -19.95
C MET A 64 -10.69 -7.91 -20.59
N SER A 65 -9.77 -8.13 -21.53
CA SER A 65 -9.58 -9.44 -22.15
C SER A 65 -8.80 -10.40 -21.26
N GLU A 66 -8.97 -11.71 -21.46
CA GLU A 66 -8.18 -12.74 -20.77
C GLU A 66 -6.68 -12.59 -21.08
N GLU A 67 -6.35 -12.22 -22.33
CA GLU A 67 -4.98 -12.00 -22.74
C GLU A 67 -4.32 -10.88 -21.91
N ASP A 68 -5.02 -9.78 -21.69
CA ASP A 68 -4.50 -8.65 -20.92
C ASP A 68 -4.45 -8.95 -19.42
N ALA A 69 -5.51 -9.58 -18.88
CA ALA A 69 -5.55 -9.97 -17.48
C ALA A 69 -4.45 -10.97 -17.13
N SER A 70 -4.10 -11.89 -18.05
CA SER A 70 -3.01 -12.87 -17.84
C SER A 70 -1.63 -12.24 -17.69
N LYS A 71 -1.43 -11.01 -18.19
CA LYS A 71 -0.17 -10.26 -18.07
C LYS A 71 -0.04 -9.58 -16.70
N ILE A 72 -1.12 -9.48 -15.94
CA ILE A 72 -1.15 -8.82 -14.64
C ILE A 72 -0.80 -9.84 -13.56
N THR A 73 0.40 -9.69 -12.99
CA THR A 73 0.91 -10.56 -11.92
C THR A 73 1.39 -9.72 -10.74
N TRP A 74 1.31 -10.26 -9.53
CA TRP A 74 1.85 -9.59 -8.34
C TRP A 74 3.34 -9.27 -8.49
N GLN A 75 4.14 -10.24 -8.93
CA GLN A 75 5.57 -10.02 -9.18
C GLN A 75 5.80 -8.89 -10.18
N GLY A 76 5.05 -8.84 -11.29
CA GLY A 76 5.17 -7.78 -12.28
C GLY A 76 4.90 -6.38 -11.70
N ARG A 77 3.82 -6.23 -10.92
CA ARG A 77 3.48 -4.94 -10.30
C ARG A 77 4.51 -4.49 -9.26
N ILE A 78 5.07 -5.43 -8.49
CA ILE A 78 6.16 -5.12 -7.55
C ILE A 78 7.45 -4.76 -8.30
N ASP A 79 7.78 -5.47 -9.37
CA ASP A 79 8.94 -5.17 -10.21
C ASP A 79 8.83 -3.77 -10.84
N ASP A 80 7.65 -3.42 -11.35
CA ASP A 80 7.41 -2.11 -11.96
C ASP A 80 7.48 -0.98 -10.93
N LEU A 81 6.98 -1.21 -9.71
CA LEU A 81 7.16 -0.28 -8.60
C LEU A 81 8.65 -0.11 -8.24
N GLN A 82 9.44 -1.19 -8.19
CA GLN A 82 10.88 -1.12 -7.93
C GLN A 82 11.63 -0.34 -9.01
N LYS A 83 11.34 -0.61 -10.29
CA LYS A 83 11.94 0.11 -11.43
C LYS A 83 11.59 1.60 -11.39
N GLY A 84 10.32 1.94 -11.16
CA GLY A 84 9.90 3.34 -11.08
C GLY A 84 10.54 4.10 -9.92
N VAL A 85 10.81 3.42 -8.79
CA VAL A 85 11.62 4.01 -7.71
C VAL A 85 13.06 4.28 -8.17
N ALA A 86 13.71 3.32 -8.84
CA ALA A 86 15.06 3.52 -9.39
C ALA A 86 15.11 4.67 -10.40
N GLU A 87 14.14 4.77 -11.30
CA GLU A 87 14.03 5.85 -12.29
C GLU A 87 13.90 7.21 -11.63
N ALA A 88 12.99 7.35 -10.65
CA ALA A 88 12.83 8.59 -9.89
C ALA A 88 14.14 9.00 -9.18
N GLU A 89 14.84 8.05 -8.56
CA GLU A 89 16.11 8.32 -7.89
C GLU A 89 17.23 8.68 -8.87
N LEU A 90 17.28 8.05 -10.04
CA LEU A 90 18.21 8.38 -11.12
C LEU A 90 17.99 9.81 -11.63
N ASN A 91 16.74 10.27 -11.66
CA ASN A 91 16.36 11.64 -12.01
C ASN A 91 16.64 12.66 -10.90
N GLY A 92 17.24 12.24 -9.77
CA GLY A 92 17.48 13.10 -8.61
C GLY A 92 16.21 13.50 -7.86
N LYS A 93 15.11 12.75 -8.07
CA LYS A 93 13.82 12.94 -7.41
C LYS A 93 13.64 11.94 -6.27
N ARG A 94 12.62 12.18 -5.47
CA ARG A 94 12.14 11.25 -4.44
C ARG A 94 10.92 10.53 -4.99
N ALA A 95 10.95 9.19 -5.00
CA ALA A 95 9.78 8.41 -5.37
C ALA A 95 8.60 8.71 -4.42
N LEU A 96 7.43 8.94 -4.99
CA LEU A 96 6.17 9.14 -4.29
C LEU A 96 5.12 8.18 -4.86
N THR A 97 4.69 7.22 -4.05
CA THR A 97 3.62 6.29 -4.39
C THR A 97 2.54 6.27 -3.32
N MET A 98 1.42 5.64 -3.62
CA MET A 98 0.29 5.48 -2.72
C MET A 98 -0.44 4.19 -3.04
N ASP A 99 -0.95 3.53 -2.01
CA ASP A 99 -1.86 2.42 -2.19
C ASP A 99 -2.80 2.29 -0.97
N HIS A 100 -3.81 1.45 -1.11
CA HIS A 100 -4.65 1.04 0.01
C HIS A 100 -4.10 -0.24 0.62
N PRO A 101 -3.90 -0.34 1.94
CA PRO A 101 -3.38 -1.55 2.56
C PRO A 101 -4.16 -2.83 2.20
N HIS A 102 -5.48 -2.75 1.97
CA HIS A 102 -6.25 -3.93 1.54
C HIS A 102 -5.84 -4.46 0.16
N TYR A 103 -5.26 -3.63 -0.72
CA TYR A 103 -4.67 -4.07 -1.99
C TYR A 103 -3.26 -4.63 -1.84
N LEU A 104 -2.66 -4.60 -0.65
CA LEU A 104 -1.28 -5.04 -0.43
C LEU A 104 -1.18 -6.24 0.51
N ILE A 105 -2.23 -6.54 1.28
CA ILE A 105 -2.24 -7.58 2.30
C ILE A 105 -2.96 -8.81 1.75
N ALA A 106 -2.29 -9.97 1.82
CA ALA A 106 -2.87 -11.23 1.39
C ALA A 106 -4.04 -11.66 2.28
N VAL A 107 -4.99 -12.41 1.73
CA VAL A 107 -6.15 -12.91 2.49
C VAL A 107 -5.74 -13.74 3.70
N SER A 108 -4.66 -14.53 3.57
CA SER A 108 -4.09 -15.32 4.66
C SER A 108 -3.65 -14.47 5.86
N GLU A 109 -3.16 -13.25 5.61
CA GLU A 109 -2.73 -12.35 6.70
C GLU A 109 -3.94 -11.71 7.40
N LEU A 110 -5.04 -11.48 6.69
CA LEU A 110 -6.30 -11.04 7.32
C LEU A 110 -6.78 -12.06 8.37
N GLN A 111 -6.75 -13.33 8.02
CA GLN A 111 -7.12 -14.44 8.89
C GLN A 111 -6.19 -14.53 10.11
N ARG A 112 -4.87 -14.40 9.90
CA ARG A 112 -3.85 -14.38 10.98
C ARG A 112 -4.11 -13.28 12.00
N HIS A 113 -4.64 -12.15 11.55
CA HIS A 113 -4.96 -11.00 12.40
C HIS A 113 -6.39 -11.01 12.95
N ASN A 114 -7.13 -12.12 12.86
CA ASN A 114 -8.53 -12.21 13.30
C ASN A 114 -9.40 -11.10 12.68
N ILE A 115 -9.20 -10.83 11.39
CA ILE A 115 -10.09 -9.98 10.59
C ILE A 115 -11.02 -10.94 9.87
N ASP A 116 -12.25 -11.04 10.38
CA ASP A 116 -13.27 -11.91 9.81
C ASP A 116 -13.77 -11.32 8.48
N VAL A 117 -13.86 -12.17 7.47
CA VAL A 117 -14.34 -11.87 6.12
C VAL A 117 -15.34 -12.93 5.71
N PRO A 118 -16.56 -12.90 6.29
CA PRO A 118 -17.56 -13.93 6.06
C PRO A 118 -17.87 -14.08 4.58
N GLY A 119 -17.90 -15.33 4.10
CA GLY A 119 -18.21 -15.63 2.70
C GLY A 119 -17.03 -15.46 1.73
N ARG A 120 -15.84 -15.10 2.20
CA ARG A 120 -14.63 -15.09 1.36
C ARG A 120 -14.03 -16.48 1.23
N GLU A 121 -13.83 -16.93 0.00
CA GLU A 121 -13.11 -18.17 -0.29
C GLU A 121 -11.61 -18.03 0.01
N SER A 122 -10.97 -19.16 0.32
CA SER A 122 -9.52 -19.19 0.43
C SER A 122 -8.88 -18.98 -0.94
N ARG A 123 -7.98 -18.02 -1.04
CA ARG A 123 -7.19 -17.75 -2.25
C ARG A 123 -5.73 -18.16 -1.99
N PRO A 124 -4.99 -18.68 -2.98
CA PRO A 124 -3.56 -18.89 -2.84
C PRO A 124 -2.86 -17.55 -2.57
N THR A 125 -1.93 -17.55 -1.63
CA THR A 125 -1.09 -16.39 -1.35
C THR A 125 -0.05 -16.24 -2.45
N PRO A 126 0.05 -15.07 -3.11
CA PRO A 126 1.04 -14.83 -4.14
C PRO A 126 2.46 -14.99 -3.61
N VAL A 127 3.32 -15.62 -4.40
CA VAL A 127 4.75 -15.77 -4.06
C VAL A 127 5.55 -14.68 -4.77
N ILE A 128 6.15 -13.78 -3.99
CA ILE A 128 6.90 -12.63 -4.51
C ILE A 128 8.37 -12.77 -4.10
N VAL A 129 9.25 -12.59 -5.07
CA VAL A 129 10.70 -12.57 -4.88
C VAL A 129 11.18 -11.13 -4.98
N ASP A 130 11.95 -10.70 -3.99
CA ASP A 130 12.64 -9.42 -4.03
C ASP A 130 13.77 -9.46 -5.06
N ARG A 131 13.55 -8.84 -6.22
CA ARG A 131 14.54 -8.76 -7.31
C ARG A 131 15.50 -7.57 -7.17
N GLU A 132 15.31 -6.76 -6.14
CA GLU A 132 16.18 -5.60 -5.83
C GLU A 132 16.32 -4.62 -7.01
N LEU A 133 15.29 -4.48 -7.85
CA LEU A 133 15.37 -3.66 -9.07
C LEU A 133 15.43 -2.14 -8.79
N ASP A 134 15.20 -1.74 -7.55
CA ASP A 134 15.35 -0.37 -7.04
C ASP A 134 16.79 -0.04 -6.58
N ILE A 135 17.68 -1.02 -6.58
CA ILE A 135 19.04 -0.90 -6.06
C ILE A 135 20.02 -0.61 -7.20
N GLY A 136 20.64 0.59 -7.18
CA GLY A 136 21.74 0.92 -8.09
C GLY A 136 23.05 0.20 -7.72
N PRO A 137 24.03 0.12 -8.64
CA PRO A 137 25.30 -0.61 -8.44
C PRO A 137 26.18 -0.09 -7.27
N SER A 138 25.87 1.07 -6.70
CA SER A 138 26.60 1.69 -5.59
C SER A 138 25.92 1.51 -4.22
N TYR A 139 24.80 0.78 -4.15
CA TYR A 139 24.07 0.64 -2.90
C TYR A 139 24.72 -0.41 -2.00
N SER A 140 25.16 0.03 -0.83
CA SER A 140 25.34 -0.87 0.31
C SER A 140 23.93 -1.20 0.80
N SER A 141 23.46 -2.42 0.53
CA SER A 141 22.31 -2.94 1.25
C SER A 141 22.69 -2.96 2.74
N PHE A 142 22.29 -1.95 3.50
CA PHE A 142 22.12 -2.15 4.92
C PHE A 142 21.28 -3.42 5.04
N ASN A 143 21.72 -4.39 5.86
CA ASN A 143 21.05 -5.69 5.98
C ASN A 143 19.70 -5.52 6.71
N LEU A 144 18.77 -4.78 6.10
CA LEU A 144 17.39 -4.57 6.54
C LEU A 144 16.70 -5.91 6.78
N ARG A 145 17.14 -6.95 6.06
CA ARG A 145 16.69 -8.35 6.17
C ARG A 145 16.93 -9.00 7.53
N MET A 146 17.76 -8.44 8.41
CA MET A 146 18.18 -9.10 9.66
C MET A 146 17.75 -8.39 10.94
N ILE A 147 16.98 -7.32 10.86
CA ILE A 147 16.50 -6.62 12.07
C ILE A 147 15.25 -7.37 12.58
N PRO A 148 15.29 -8.02 13.76
CA PRO A 148 14.11 -8.64 14.33
C PRO A 148 13.07 -7.56 14.65
N VAL A 149 11.82 -7.78 14.23
CA VAL A 149 10.69 -6.88 14.50
C VAL A 149 9.57 -7.64 15.18
N ASP A 150 8.94 -7.01 16.18
CA ASP A 150 7.80 -7.58 16.90
C ASP A 150 6.55 -7.61 16.01
N HIS A 151 6.47 -6.66 15.08
CA HIS A 151 5.39 -6.55 14.11
C HIS A 151 5.97 -6.72 12.70
N PRO A 152 5.86 -7.92 12.10
CA PRO A 152 6.37 -8.16 10.75
C PRO A 152 5.60 -7.33 9.72
N ASN A 153 6.19 -7.17 8.55
CA ASN A 153 5.54 -6.58 7.39
C ASN A 153 4.26 -7.38 7.05
N PRO A 154 3.07 -6.76 7.11
CA PRO A 154 1.82 -7.47 6.83
C PRO A 154 1.52 -7.57 5.32
N THR A 155 2.35 -6.97 4.47
CA THR A 155 2.09 -6.82 3.04
C THR A 155 2.83 -7.86 2.20
N LEU A 156 2.39 -7.99 0.95
CA LEU A 156 3.03 -8.75 -0.10
C LEU A 156 4.28 -8.04 -0.67
N ILE A 157 4.54 -6.78 -0.31
CA ILE A 157 5.76 -6.08 -0.71
C ILE A 157 6.94 -6.70 0.05
N PRO A 158 8.07 -7.03 -0.60
CA PRO A 158 9.21 -7.59 0.12
C PRO A 158 9.77 -6.66 1.20
N ASP A 159 10.10 -7.19 2.37
CA ASP A 159 10.49 -6.44 3.58
C ASP A 159 11.55 -5.36 3.32
N ARG A 160 12.63 -5.71 2.61
CA ARG A 160 13.70 -4.77 2.27
C ARG A 160 13.15 -3.55 1.54
N PHE A 161 12.28 -3.78 0.56
CA PHE A 161 11.70 -2.72 -0.24
C PHE A 161 10.63 -1.94 0.53
N PHE A 162 9.75 -2.63 1.24
CA PHE A 162 8.72 -2.05 2.10
C PHE A 162 9.32 -1.07 3.13
N PHE A 163 10.33 -1.51 3.89
CA PHE A 163 10.98 -0.68 4.91
C PHE A 163 11.98 0.35 4.34
N SER A 164 12.19 0.37 3.01
CA SER A 164 12.95 1.45 2.37
C SER A 164 12.17 2.77 2.28
N PHE A 165 10.84 2.71 2.41
CA PHE A 165 9.97 3.87 2.38
C PHE A 165 9.86 4.57 3.74
N THR A 166 9.64 5.89 3.69
CA THR A 166 9.07 6.64 4.80
C THR A 166 7.54 6.57 4.67
N PRO A 167 6.83 5.93 5.62
CA PRO A 167 5.39 5.76 5.54
C PRO A 167 4.65 7.04 5.92
N ILE A 168 3.59 7.35 5.17
CA ILE A 168 2.55 8.29 5.56
C ILE A 168 1.23 7.53 5.67
N ILE A 169 0.61 7.54 6.84
CA ILE A 169 -0.65 6.84 7.12
C ILE A 169 -1.79 7.86 7.17
N MET A 170 -2.77 7.70 6.27
CA MET A 170 -3.96 8.55 6.23
C MET A 170 -5.07 7.98 7.12
N ILE A 171 -5.59 8.79 8.03
CA ILE A 171 -6.72 8.44 8.89
C ILE A 171 -7.88 9.42 8.72
N ARG A 172 -9.11 8.96 9.00
CA ARG A 172 -10.30 9.81 9.03
C ARG A 172 -11.37 9.18 9.92
N HIS A 173 -12.27 10.00 10.46
CA HIS A 173 -13.35 9.49 11.31
C HIS A 173 -14.25 8.48 10.54
N PRO A 174 -14.48 7.25 11.06
CA PRO A 174 -15.25 6.21 10.37
C PRO A 174 -16.67 6.65 9.96
N ALA A 175 -17.35 7.41 10.81
CA ALA A 175 -18.68 7.96 10.50
C ALA A 175 -18.74 8.86 9.24
N ARG A 176 -17.60 9.36 8.76
CA ARG A 176 -17.50 10.08 7.48
C ARG A 176 -17.03 9.19 6.33
N VAL A 177 -16.21 8.18 6.63
CA VAL A 177 -15.65 7.25 5.65
C VAL A 177 -16.71 6.27 5.16
N ILE A 178 -17.37 5.53 6.06
CA ILE A 178 -18.27 4.43 5.70
C ILE A 178 -19.43 4.91 4.79
N PRO A 179 -20.20 5.98 5.13
CA PRO A 179 -21.26 6.45 4.24
C PRO A 179 -20.71 6.97 2.90
N SER A 180 -19.52 7.57 2.89
CA SER A 180 -18.90 8.02 1.65
C SER A 180 -18.42 6.86 0.79
N TYR A 181 -17.97 5.76 1.40
CA TYR A 181 -17.56 4.56 0.71
C TYR A 181 -18.77 3.91 0.04
N LEU A 182 -19.85 3.66 0.80
CA LEU A 182 -21.08 3.08 0.27
C LEU A 182 -21.62 3.87 -0.93
N ARG A 183 -21.67 5.20 -0.85
CA ARG A 183 -22.11 6.03 -1.99
C ARG A 183 -21.19 5.93 -3.21
N ALA A 184 -19.88 5.79 -3.01
CA ALA A 184 -18.90 5.78 -4.10
C ALA A 184 -18.80 4.41 -4.78
N PHE A 185 -19.02 3.32 -4.03
CA PHE A 185 -18.85 1.96 -4.52
C PHE A 185 -20.18 1.24 -4.83
N GLN A 186 -21.32 1.90 -4.57
CA GLN A 186 -22.65 1.37 -4.93
C GLN A 186 -22.77 1.06 -6.43
N SER A 187 -22.21 1.90 -7.30
CA SER A 187 -22.23 1.66 -8.76
C SER A 187 -21.39 0.45 -9.20
N LEU A 188 -20.47 0.01 -8.33
CA LEU A 188 -19.67 -1.18 -8.54
C LEU A 188 -20.31 -2.42 -7.86
N GLY A 189 -21.53 -2.31 -7.34
CA GLY A 189 -22.24 -3.41 -6.69
C GLY A 189 -21.81 -3.68 -5.24
N TYR A 190 -21.09 -2.78 -4.59
CA TYR A 190 -20.75 -2.94 -3.17
C TYR A 190 -21.87 -2.43 -2.28
N ASP A 191 -22.26 -3.26 -1.34
CA ASP A 191 -23.09 -2.91 -0.20
C ASP A 191 -22.52 -3.53 1.09
N ILE A 192 -23.25 -3.39 2.19
CA ILE A 192 -22.86 -3.91 3.50
C ILE A 192 -22.79 -5.44 3.58
N SER A 193 -23.38 -6.15 2.60
CA SER A 193 -23.37 -7.61 2.52
C SER A 193 -22.20 -8.15 1.70
N HIS A 194 -21.44 -7.27 1.02
CA HIS A 194 -20.28 -7.69 0.24
C HIS A 194 -19.21 -8.32 1.16
N PRO A 195 -18.64 -9.49 0.82
CA PRO A 195 -17.69 -10.19 1.69
C PRO A 195 -16.43 -9.37 2.06
N ASP A 196 -16.01 -8.46 1.17
CA ASP A 196 -14.89 -7.54 1.42
C ASP A 196 -15.27 -6.23 2.13
N PHE A 197 -16.55 -5.99 2.44
CA PHE A 197 -16.97 -4.78 3.15
C PHE A 197 -16.23 -4.57 4.47
N PRO A 198 -16.00 -5.62 5.31
CA PRO A 198 -15.22 -5.47 6.53
C PRO A 198 -13.81 -4.93 6.25
N VAL A 199 -13.17 -5.34 5.15
CA VAL A 199 -11.78 -5.01 4.82
C VAL A 199 -11.65 -3.67 4.11
N GLN A 200 -12.59 -3.33 3.24
CA GLN A 200 -12.52 -2.14 2.38
C GLN A 200 -13.22 -0.90 2.95
N ALA A 201 -14.17 -1.08 3.87
CA ALA A 201 -15.02 -0.01 4.40
C ALA A 201 -14.96 0.14 5.92
N GLU A 202 -14.97 -0.96 6.67
CA GLU A 202 -15.10 -0.93 8.14
C GLU A 202 -13.75 -0.95 8.88
N CYS A 203 -12.70 -1.46 8.25
CA CYS A 203 -11.46 -1.80 8.94
C CYS A 203 -10.35 -0.78 8.69
N PHE A 204 -10.12 0.08 9.68
CA PHE A 204 -8.85 0.83 9.80
C PHE A 204 -7.71 -0.02 10.41
N ARG A 205 -7.96 -1.31 10.65
CA ARG A 205 -6.96 -2.18 11.28
C ARG A 205 -5.79 -2.44 10.32
N LEU A 206 -6.01 -2.40 9.00
CA LEU A 206 -4.94 -2.63 8.04
C LEU A 206 -3.91 -1.50 8.02
N GLU A 207 -4.36 -0.25 8.06
CA GLU A 207 -3.49 0.92 8.26
C GLU A 207 -2.74 0.82 9.59
N ARG A 208 -3.41 0.30 10.63
CA ARG A 208 -2.79 0.07 11.94
C ARG A 208 -1.71 -1.01 11.89
N LEU A 209 -1.92 -2.12 11.18
CA LEU A 209 -0.91 -3.17 11.00
C LEU A 209 0.34 -2.61 10.31
N VAL A 210 0.15 -1.82 9.25
CA VAL A 210 1.25 -1.13 8.56
C VAL A 210 1.96 -0.17 9.51
N PHE A 211 1.22 0.64 10.26
CA PHE A 211 1.80 1.56 11.25
C PHE A 211 2.65 0.84 12.31
N ASP A 212 2.11 -0.23 12.92
CA ASP A 212 2.80 -0.98 13.97
C ASP A 212 4.05 -1.68 13.41
N SER A 213 3.99 -2.18 12.17
CA SER A 213 5.13 -2.78 11.49
C SER A 213 6.28 -1.78 11.27
N PHE A 214 6.00 -0.62 10.67
CA PHE A 214 7.02 0.42 10.49
C PHE A 214 7.54 0.96 11.82
N LYS A 215 6.67 1.12 12.81
CA LYS A 215 7.07 1.59 14.14
C LYS A 215 8.05 0.60 14.78
N SER A 216 7.72 -0.69 14.79
CA SER A 216 8.57 -1.75 15.35
C SER A 216 9.91 -1.81 14.63
N PHE A 217 9.89 -1.74 13.29
CA PHE A 217 11.10 -1.69 12.48
C PHE A 217 11.99 -0.48 12.82
N GLU A 218 11.43 0.73 12.93
CA GLU A 218 12.19 1.93 13.24
C GLU A 218 12.74 1.94 14.66
N GLU A 219 12.02 1.36 15.63
CA GLU A 219 12.49 1.17 17.00
C GLU A 219 13.69 0.22 17.05
N ALA A 220 13.58 -0.94 16.40
CA ALA A 220 14.67 -1.91 16.33
C ALA A 220 15.90 -1.35 15.58
N ARG A 221 15.68 -0.65 14.45
CA ARG A 221 16.74 0.02 13.69
C ARG A 221 17.42 1.12 14.49
N ALA A 222 16.65 1.91 15.24
CA ALA A 222 17.18 2.97 16.09
C ALA A 222 18.10 2.44 17.20
N VAL A 223 17.72 1.31 17.83
CA VAL A 223 18.57 0.62 18.81
C VAL A 223 19.87 0.16 18.17
N ALA A 224 19.79 -0.50 17.00
CA ALA A 224 20.97 -0.99 16.28
C ALA A 224 21.93 0.13 15.84
N GLU A 225 21.39 1.29 15.45
CA GLU A 225 22.15 2.44 14.94
C GLU A 225 22.51 3.48 16.02
N GLY A 226 22.07 3.29 17.27
CA GLY A 226 22.32 4.24 18.36
C GLY A 226 21.70 5.63 18.14
N ARG A 227 20.53 5.69 17.48
CA ARG A 227 19.82 6.95 17.20
C ARG A 227 18.39 6.94 17.72
N LYS A 228 17.65 8.02 17.49
CA LYS A 228 16.19 8.06 17.75
C LYS A 228 15.42 7.38 16.62
N PRO A 229 14.32 6.67 16.92
CA PRO A 229 13.45 6.08 15.89
C PRO A 229 12.75 7.19 15.10
N ASN A 230 12.56 6.97 13.81
CA ASN A 230 11.68 7.82 13.02
C ASN A 230 10.26 7.30 13.21
N THR A 231 9.36 8.12 13.74
CA THR A 231 7.96 7.71 13.88
C THR A 231 7.25 7.79 12.52
N PRO A 232 6.43 6.79 12.15
CA PRO A 232 5.56 6.91 10.98
C PRO A 232 4.71 8.18 11.02
N ILE A 233 4.55 8.83 9.87
CA ILE A 233 3.80 10.09 9.77
C ILE A 233 2.32 9.74 9.69
N VAL A 234 1.48 10.36 10.53
CA VAL A 234 0.02 10.17 10.52
C VAL A 234 -0.67 11.48 10.16
N ILE A 235 -1.51 11.45 9.12
CA ILE A 235 -2.24 12.62 8.62
C ILE A 235 -3.74 12.41 8.81
N HIS A 236 -4.39 13.38 9.42
CA HIS A 236 -5.83 13.35 9.66
C HIS A 236 -6.59 14.04 8.51
N GLY A 237 -7.30 13.27 7.70
CA GLY A 237 -8.01 13.75 6.50
C GLY A 237 -8.99 14.89 6.78
N ASP A 238 -9.73 14.85 7.89
CA ASP A 238 -10.66 15.96 8.22
C ASP A 238 -9.95 17.29 8.51
N LYS A 239 -8.72 17.27 9.04
CA LYS A 239 -7.94 18.50 9.26
C LYS A 239 -7.38 19.04 7.95
N LEU A 240 -6.94 18.14 7.06
CA LEU A 240 -6.44 18.51 5.74
C LEU A 240 -7.48 19.25 4.91
N VAL A 241 -8.73 18.77 4.90
CA VAL A 241 -9.82 19.41 4.16
C VAL A 241 -10.10 20.83 4.69
N LEU A 242 -10.05 21.04 6.00
CA LEU A 242 -10.25 22.36 6.59
C LEU A 242 -9.14 23.36 6.23
N MET A 243 -7.90 22.89 6.07
CA MET A 243 -6.74 23.74 5.75
C MET A 243 -6.63 24.10 4.26
N THR A 244 -7.38 23.43 3.39
CA THR A 244 -7.32 23.60 1.93
C THR A 244 -8.55 24.31 1.36
N GLY A 245 -9.59 24.52 2.19
CA GLY A 245 -10.83 25.21 1.82
C GLY A 245 -10.90 26.68 2.22
N SER A 246 -9.76 27.32 2.52
CA SER A 246 -9.64 28.75 2.84
C SER A 246 -9.01 29.55 1.70
#